data_AF-A0A1I3IPY3-F1
#
_entry.id   AF-A0A1I3IPY3-F1
#
_cell.length_a   1.000
_cell.length_b   1.000
_cell.length_c   1.000
_cell.angle_alpha   90.00
_cell.angle_beta   90.00
_cell.angle_gamma   90.00
#
_symmetry.space_group_name_H-M   'P 1'
#
loop_
_entity.id
_entity.type
_entity.pdbx_description
1 polymer ?
#
loop_
_entity_poly.entity_id
_entity_poly.type
_entity_poly.pdbx_seq_one_letter_code
_entity_poly.pdbx_strand_id
1 'polypeptide(L)'
;MRETHGPVPEDEDRTTIADEVIAAEFVLGLLSPAEAALFARRLKQHPVLATLHAEWVADLVPLTAGRDVVPPDHVLSAAEARIFPRDRAFSQRAGWLRWTALIVLPLAAFAISLVLLQR
;
A
#
# COMPACT_ATOMS: atom_id res chain seq x y z
N MET A 1 -60.17 13.92 -16.38
CA MET A 1 -58.83 13.54 -16.86
C MET A 1 -57.90 13.61 -15.67
N ARG A 2 -57.52 12.45 -15.12
CA ARG A 2 -56.64 12.34 -13.95
C ARG A 2 -55.23 12.19 -14.51
N GLU A 3 -54.43 13.24 -14.42
CA GLU A 3 -53.01 13.17 -14.77
C GLU A 3 -52.37 12.09 -13.90
N THR A 4 -51.93 11.01 -14.53
CA THR A 4 -51.09 10.01 -13.92
C THR A 4 -49.72 10.68 -13.72
N HIS A 5 -49.46 11.17 -12.52
CA HIS A 5 -48.12 11.54 -12.07
C HIS A 5 -47.30 10.24 -12.08
N GLY A 6 -46.61 9.98 -13.19
CA GLY A 6 -45.66 8.88 -13.31
C GLY A 6 -44.53 9.05 -12.28
N PRO A 7 -43.90 7.95 -11.84
CA PRO A 7 -42.81 8.03 -10.87
C PRO A 7 -41.74 8.99 -11.37
N VAL A 8 -41.44 10.01 -10.57
CA VAL A 8 -40.49 11.07 -10.86
C VAL A 8 -39.07 10.47 -10.84
N PRO A 9 -38.25 10.62 -11.90
CA PRO A 9 -36.88 10.07 -11.98
C PRO A 9 -35.83 10.85 -11.15
N GLU A 10 -36.23 11.70 -10.20
CA GLU A 10 -35.32 12.64 -9.49
C GLU A 10 -34.31 11.97 -8.54
N ASP A 11 -34.61 10.78 -8.02
CA ASP A 11 -33.81 10.18 -6.93
C ASP A 11 -32.48 9.57 -7.41
N GLU A 12 -32.45 9.03 -8.63
CA GLU A 12 -31.24 8.45 -9.24
C GLU A 12 -30.24 9.54 -9.64
N ASP A 13 -30.74 10.63 -10.24
CA ASP A 13 -29.94 11.81 -10.60
C ASP A 13 -29.33 12.48 -9.36
N ARG A 14 -30.11 12.64 -8.27
CA ARG A 14 -29.59 13.20 -7.00
C ARG A 14 -28.50 12.34 -6.38
N THR A 15 -28.64 11.02 -6.44
CA THR A 15 -27.64 10.08 -5.91
C THR A 15 -26.35 10.16 -6.72
N THR A 16 -26.45 10.27 -8.05
CA THR A 16 -25.31 10.42 -8.94
C THR A 16 -24.54 11.71 -8.66
N ILE A 17 -25.25 12.84 -8.56
CA ILE A 17 -24.63 14.14 -8.20
C ILE A 17 -23.96 14.06 -6.82
N ALA A 18 -24.59 13.43 -5.84
CA ALA A 18 -24.00 13.28 -4.50
C ALA A 18 -22.71 12.43 -4.55
N ASP A 19 -22.69 11.36 -5.33
CA ASP A 19 -21.53 10.49 -5.51
C ASP A 19 -20.39 11.19 -6.28
N GLU A 20 -20.71 12.05 -7.26
CA GLU A 20 -19.73 12.90 -7.94
C GLU A 20 -19.07 13.91 -6.99
N VAL A 21 -19.87 14.60 -6.17
CA VAL A 21 -19.38 15.61 -5.22
C VAL A 21 -18.46 14.98 -4.18
N ILE A 22 -18.87 13.87 -3.56
CA ILE A 22 -18.05 13.23 -2.53
C ILE A 22 -16.76 12.61 -3.09
N ALA A 23 -16.77 12.17 -4.35
CA ALA A 23 -15.55 11.74 -5.04
C ALA A 23 -14.59 12.92 -5.23
N ALA A 24 -15.09 14.10 -5.62
CA ALA A 24 -14.29 15.31 -5.73
C ALA A 24 -13.68 15.72 -4.38
N GLU A 25 -14.49 15.75 -3.32
CA GLU A 25 -14.04 16.07 -1.97
C GLU A 25 -12.97 15.10 -1.46
N PHE A 26 -13.12 13.81 -1.77
CA PHE A 26 -12.12 12.81 -1.43
C PHE A 26 -10.79 13.04 -2.17
N VAL A 27 -10.83 13.29 -3.49
CA VAL A 27 -9.61 13.54 -4.29
C VAL A 27 -8.90 14.82 -3.86
N LEU A 28 -9.65 15.87 -3.52
CA LEU A 28 -9.11 17.13 -3.02
C LEU A 28 -8.64 17.05 -1.55
N GLY A 29 -8.91 15.94 -0.85
CA GLY A 29 -8.53 15.75 0.54
C GLY A 29 -9.33 16.62 1.53
N LEU A 30 -10.57 16.97 1.18
CA LEU A 30 -11.45 17.82 1.99
C LEU A 30 -12.23 17.04 3.05
N LEU A 31 -12.35 15.72 2.89
CA LEU A 31 -13.01 14.85 3.86
C LEU A 31 -12.20 14.72 5.15
N SER A 32 -12.91 14.57 6.28
CA SER A 32 -12.26 14.20 7.53
C SER A 32 -11.61 12.81 7.42
N PRO A 33 -10.64 12.46 8.29
CA PRO A 33 -9.98 11.16 8.24
C PRO A 33 -10.96 9.97 8.36
N ALA A 34 -12.04 10.13 9.12
CA ALA A 34 -13.05 9.10 9.28
C ALA A 34 -13.90 8.93 8.02
N GLU A 35 -14.34 10.04 7.41
CA GLU A 35 -15.11 10.04 6.16
C GLU A 35 -14.28 9.50 4.99
N ALA A 36 -13.02 9.92 4.88
CA ALA A 36 -12.10 9.41 3.87
C ALA A 36 -11.90 7.88 4.00
N ALA A 37 -11.78 7.37 5.23
CA ALA A 37 -11.66 5.93 5.46
C ALA A 37 -12.94 5.15 5.09
N LEU A 38 -14.12 5.73 5.34
CA LEU A 38 -15.41 5.15 4.94
C LEU A 38 -15.56 5.16 3.41
N PHE A 39 -15.28 6.30 2.78
CA PHE A 39 -15.34 6.45 1.33
C PHE A 39 -14.36 5.48 0.63
N ALA A 40 -13.12 5.37 1.12
CA ALA A 40 -12.13 4.43 0.57
C ALA A 40 -12.56 2.95 0.67
N ARG A 41 -13.41 2.59 1.65
CA ARG A 41 -14.00 1.25 1.72
C ARG A 41 -15.11 1.08 0.68
N ARG A 42 -16.00 2.08 0.55
CA ARG A 42 -17.07 2.11 -0.46
C ARG A 42 -16.50 2.04 -1.89
N LEU A 43 -15.44 2.79 -2.16
CA LEU A 43 -14.76 2.84 -3.46
C LEU A 43 -14.33 1.45 -3.96
N LYS A 44 -13.92 0.55 -3.06
CA LYS A 44 -13.51 -0.83 -3.41
C LYS A 44 -14.68 -1.73 -3.84
N GLN A 45 -15.89 -1.37 -3.46
CA GLN A 45 -17.09 -2.20 -3.63
C GLN A 45 -18.00 -1.68 -4.77
N HIS A 46 -17.85 -0.42 -5.16
CA HIS A 46 -18.72 0.25 -6.11
C HIS A 46 -17.95 0.71 -7.36
N PRO A 47 -18.05 -0.01 -8.50
CA PRO A 47 -17.26 0.29 -9.69
C PRO A 47 -17.59 1.66 -10.31
N VAL A 48 -18.85 2.11 -10.25
CA VAL A 48 -19.25 3.44 -10.76
C VAL A 48 -18.51 4.56 -10.01
N LEU A 49 -18.44 4.47 -8.69
CA LEU A 49 -17.68 5.41 -7.86
C LEU A 49 -16.17 5.38 -8.16
N ALA A 50 -15.63 4.20 -8.49
CA ALA A 50 -14.23 4.07 -8.90
C ALA A 50 -13.96 4.80 -10.22
N THR A 51 -14.90 4.78 -11.16
CA THR A 51 -14.83 5.56 -12.41
C THR A 51 -14.85 7.05 -12.11
N LEU A 52 -15.81 7.54 -11.34
CA LEU A 52 -15.90 8.97 -10.98
C LEU A 52 -14.64 9.48 -10.27
N HIS A 53 -14.10 8.69 -9.34
CA HIS A 53 -12.82 9.00 -8.70
C HIS A 53 -11.67 9.07 -9.70
N ALA A 54 -11.58 8.12 -10.64
CA ALA A 54 -10.53 8.10 -11.65
C ALA A 54 -10.60 9.30 -12.61
N GLU A 55 -11.81 9.72 -12.99
CA GLU A 55 -12.05 10.92 -13.80
C GLU A 55 -11.55 12.17 -13.08
N TRP A 56 -11.96 12.38 -11.82
CA TRP A 56 -11.46 13.49 -11.01
C TRP A 56 -9.94 13.51 -10.86
N VAL A 57 -9.31 12.35 -10.63
CA VAL A 57 -7.85 12.24 -10.57
C VAL A 57 -7.23 12.62 -11.92
N ALA A 58 -7.75 12.11 -13.03
CA ALA A 58 -7.23 12.39 -14.36
C ALA A 58 -7.30 13.89 -14.71
N ASP A 59 -8.37 14.56 -14.32
CA ASP A 59 -8.56 16.00 -14.56
C ASP A 59 -7.60 16.87 -13.71
N LEU A 60 -7.25 16.42 -12.50
CA LEU A 60 -6.41 17.18 -11.58
C LEU A 60 -4.91 16.91 -11.74
N VAL A 61 -4.50 15.73 -12.23
CA VAL A 61 -3.09 15.38 -12.46
C VAL A 61 -2.34 16.44 -13.31
N PRO A 62 -2.89 16.95 -14.43
CA PRO A 62 -2.23 18.00 -15.21
C PRO A 62 -1.86 19.26 -14.42
N LEU A 63 -2.64 19.61 -13.38
CA LEU A 63 -2.37 20.77 -12.51
C LEU A 63 -1.15 20.59 -11.60
N THR A 64 -0.60 19.37 -11.53
CA THR A 64 0.61 19.06 -10.77
C THR A 64 1.88 19.12 -11.61
N ALA A 65 1.76 19.23 -12.94
CA ALA A 65 2.90 19.28 -13.85
C ALA A 65 3.83 20.46 -13.56
N GLY A 66 5.14 20.23 -13.71
CA GLY A 66 6.17 21.27 -13.52
C GLY A 66 6.49 21.63 -12.07
N ARG A 67 5.97 20.89 -11.09
CA ARG A 67 6.28 21.05 -9.65
C ARG A 67 7.20 19.96 -9.10
N ASP A 68 8.11 19.44 -9.91
CA ASP A 68 9.09 18.45 -9.45
C ASP A 68 10.03 19.08 -8.43
N VAL A 69 9.86 18.69 -7.17
CA VAL A 69 10.73 19.08 -6.06
C VAL A 69 11.60 17.88 -5.71
N VAL A 70 12.92 18.08 -5.74
CA VAL A 70 13.87 17.04 -5.33
C VAL A 70 13.74 16.83 -3.82
N PRO A 71 13.32 15.63 -3.34
CA PRO A 71 13.27 15.36 -1.92
C PRO A 71 14.69 15.20 -1.35
N PRO A 72 14.92 15.46 -0.05
CA PRO A 72 16.19 15.14 0.59
C PRO A 72 16.59 13.67 0.44
N ASP A 73 17.89 13.40 0.30
CA ASP A 73 18.44 12.06 -0.02
C ASP A 73 17.99 10.94 0.94
N HIS A 74 17.66 11.28 2.19
CA HIS A 74 17.25 10.33 3.22
C HIS A 74 15.76 9.93 3.13
N VAL A 75 14.92 10.66 2.38
CA VAL A 75 13.47 10.43 2.37
C VAL A 75 13.12 9.06 1.80
N LEU A 76 13.77 8.66 0.70
CA LEU A 76 13.53 7.36 0.07
C LEU A 76 13.90 6.21 1.03
N SER A 77 15.10 6.25 1.61
CA SER A 77 15.57 5.20 2.53
C SER A 77 14.72 5.12 3.80
N ALA A 78 14.26 6.25 4.34
CA ALA A 78 13.35 6.28 5.48
C ALA A 78 11.96 5.70 5.13
N ALA A 79 11.43 6.01 3.96
CA ALA A 79 10.16 5.46 3.49
C ALA A 79 10.24 3.94 3.30
N GLU A 80 11.31 3.45 2.66
CA GLU A 80 11.56 2.02 2.48
C GLU A 80 11.63 1.29 3.83
N ALA A 81 12.36 1.84 4.81
CA ALA A 81 12.47 1.23 6.13
C ALA A 81 11.12 1.14 6.88
N ARG A 82 10.21 2.10 6.65
CA ARG A 82 8.87 2.12 7.25
C ARG A 82 7.90 1.14 6.59
N ILE A 83 7.93 1.05 5.27
CA ILE A 83 7.01 0.22 4.48
C ILE A 83 7.48 -1.25 4.48
N PHE A 84 8.79 -1.47 4.42
CA PHE A 84 9.41 -2.80 4.39
C PHE A 84 10.27 -2.99 5.64
N PRO A 85 9.66 -3.19 6.82
CA PRO A 85 10.41 -3.49 8.03
C PRO A 85 11.18 -4.79 7.80
N ARG A 86 12.50 -4.69 7.64
CA ARG A 86 13.37 -5.87 7.59
C ARG A 86 13.43 -6.45 9.01
N ASP A 87 13.07 -7.73 9.15
CA ASP A 87 13.26 -8.49 10.38
C ASP A 87 14.75 -8.60 10.72
N ARG A 88 15.28 -7.61 11.43
CA ARG A 88 16.70 -7.55 11.86
C ARG A 88 17.10 -8.76 12.72
N ALA A 89 16.13 -9.48 13.29
CA ALA A 89 16.36 -10.66 14.11
C ALA A 89 16.97 -11.83 13.31
N PHE A 90 16.72 -11.95 12.01
CA PHE A 90 17.21 -13.08 11.21
C PHE A 90 18.68 -12.91 10.80
N SER A 91 19.15 -11.68 10.58
CA SER A 91 20.52 -11.43 10.11
C SER A 91 21.57 -11.65 11.20
N GLN A 92 21.28 -11.31 12.47
CA GLN A 92 22.22 -11.51 13.57
C GLN A 92 22.41 -12.99 13.92
N ARG A 93 21.33 -13.78 13.94
CA ARG A 93 21.39 -15.24 14.20
C ARG A 93 22.13 -15.97 13.08
N ALA A 94 21.89 -15.59 11.83
CA ALA A 94 22.60 -16.17 10.68
C ALA A 94 24.11 -15.85 10.71
N GLY A 95 24.50 -14.65 11.16
CA GLY A 95 25.91 -14.28 11.32
C GLY A 95 26.65 -15.13 12.36
N TRP A 96 26.02 -15.34 13.52
CA TRP A 96 26.61 -16.15 14.59
C TRP A 96 26.70 -17.64 14.23
N LEU A 97 25.64 -18.23 13.66
CA LEU A 97 25.65 -19.63 13.21
C LEU A 97 26.68 -19.89 12.10
N ARG A 98 26.90 -18.93 11.20
CA ARG A 98 27.94 -19.04 10.16
C ARG A 98 29.34 -19.06 10.76
N TRP A 99 29.60 -18.27 11.80
CA TRP A 99 30.91 -18.25 12.45
C TRP A 99 31.16 -19.53 13.26
N THR A 100 30.16 -20.06 13.95
CA THR A 100 30.31 -21.35 14.68
C THR A 100 30.44 -22.54 13.74
N ALA A 101 29.73 -22.55 12.61
CA ALA A 101 29.88 -23.59 11.58
C ALA A 101 31.30 -23.66 11.01
N LEU A 102 32.00 -22.52 10.86
CA LEU A 102 33.40 -22.49 10.42
C LEU A 102 34.38 -23.12 11.42
N ILE A 103 34.01 -23.22 12.69
CA ILE A 103 34.86 -23.82 13.75
C ILE A 103 34.49 -25.31 13.96
N VAL A 104 33.21 -25.64 13.99
CA VAL A 104 32.73 -27.00 14.31
C VAL A 104 32.94 -27.98 13.16
N LEU A 105 32.76 -27.54 11.91
CA LEU A 105 32.90 -28.39 10.73
C LEU A 105 34.32 -28.98 10.54
N PRO A 106 35.42 -28.21 10.66
CA PRO A 106 36.77 -28.78 10.57
C PRO A 106 37.11 -29.69 11.77
N LEU A 107 36.58 -29.43 12.97
CA LEU A 107 36.77 -30.31 14.13
C LEU A 107 36.09 -31.67 13.93
N ALA A 108 34.86 -31.67 13.41
CA ALA A 108 34.14 -32.91 13.11
C ALA A 108 34.86 -33.72 12.01
N ALA A 109 35.34 -33.05 10.96
CA ALA A 109 36.12 -33.70 9.91
C ALA A 109 37.43 -34.30 10.44
N PHE A 110 38.13 -33.59 11.34
CA PHE A 110 39.35 -34.07 11.99
C PHE A 110 39.08 -35.29 12.88
N ALA A 111 38.02 -35.27 13.69
CA ALA A 111 37.64 -36.40 14.54
C ALA A 111 37.28 -37.64 13.72
N ILE A 112 36.52 -37.47 12.62
CA ILE A 112 36.19 -38.56 11.70
C ILE A 112 37.45 -39.13 11.05
N SER A 113 38.39 -38.28 10.63
CA SER A 113 39.64 -38.72 10.02
C SER A 113 40.54 -39.50 11.00
N LEU A 114 40.55 -39.13 12.29
CA LEU A 114 41.25 -39.86 13.35
C LEU A 114 40.67 -41.25 13.57
N VAL A 115 39.34 -41.37 13.58
CA VAL A 115 38.63 -42.65 13.74
C VAL A 115 38.90 -43.59 12.55
N LEU A 116 38.95 -43.05 11.33
CA LEU A 116 39.27 -43.84 10.14
C LEU A 116 40.74 -44.30 10.09
N LEU A 117 41.66 -43.58 10.73
CA LEU A 117 43.08 -43.95 10.78
C LEU A 117 43.39 -45.01 11.85
N GLN A 118 42.50 -45.19 12.83
CA GLN A 118 42.61 -46.18 13.91
C GLN A 118 41.90 -47.51 13.60
N ARG A 119 41.33 -47.66 12.40
CA ARG A 119 40.57 -48.83 11.93
C ARG A 119 41.38 -49.59 10.90
#